data_AF-A0A059G702-F1
#
_entry.id   AF-A0A059G702-F1
#
_cell.length_a   1.000
_cell.length_b   1.000
_cell.length_c   1.000
_cell.angle_alpha   90.00
_cell.angle_beta   90.00
_cell.angle_gamma   90.00
#
_symmetry.space_group_name_H-M   'P 1'
#
loop_
_entity.id
_entity.type
_entity.pdbx_description
1 polymer ?
#
loop_
_entity_poly.entity_id
_entity_poly.type
_entity_poly.pdbx_seq_one_letter_code
_entity_poly.pdbx_strand_id
1 'polypeptide(L)' 'MSLTLKDLEEGRRIAALVVRHCGEKYFPLFDRFDREVQKRRSATDRIEAALSPRPLTDQAERHHS' A
#
# COMPACT_ATOMS: atom_id res chain seq x y z
N MET A 1 9.48 -0.05 19.70
CA MET A 1 8.43 -0.86 19.05
C MET A 1 8.02 -0.16 17.78
N SER A 2 8.12 -0.83 16.64
CA SER A 2 7.73 -0.27 15.34
C SER A 2 6.32 -0.76 15.01
N LEU A 3 5.41 0.14 14.66
CA LEU A 3 4.06 -0.23 14.21
C LEU A 3 4.16 -1.10 12.95
N THR A 4 3.43 -2.20 12.88
CA THR A 4 3.30 -3.03 11.68
C THR A 4 2.37 -2.39 10.66
N LEU A 5 2.33 -2.89 9.41
CA LEU A 5 1.36 -2.43 8.42
C LEU A 5 -0.09 -2.65 8.89
N LYS A 6 -0.34 -3.79 9.54
CA LYS A 6 -1.65 -4.14 10.09
C LYS A 6 -2.10 -3.15 11.18
N ASP A 7 -1.18 -2.75 12.06
CA ASP A 7 -1.47 -1.75 13.11
C ASP A 7 -1.84 -0.39 12.51
N LEU A 8 -1.19 -0.01 11.41
CA LEU A 8 -1.50 1.24 10.70
C LEU A 8 -2.83 1.17 9.96
N GLU A 9 -3.18 0.03 9.38
CA GLU A 9 -4.48 -0.19 8.74
C GLU A 9 -5.62 -0.13 9.76
N GLU A 10 -5.40 -0.68 10.96
CA GLU A 10 -6.34 -0.59 12.07
C GLU A 10 -6.47 0.86 12.58
N GLY A 11 -5.35 1.57 12.75
CA GLY A 11 -5.34 3.00 13.06
C GLY A 11 -6.06 3.85 12.03
N ARG A 12 -5.88 3.57 10.73
CA ARG A 12 -6.62 4.21 9.63
C ARG A 12 -8.12 3.99 9.75
N ARG A 13 -8.54 2.77 10.07
CA ARG A 13 -9.96 2.42 10.23
C ARG A 13 -10.58 3.16 11.41
N ILE A 14 -9.88 3.24 12.54
CA ILE A 14 -10.31 4.00 13.72
C ILE A 14 -10.43 5.48 13.37
N ALA A 15 -9.43 6.06 12.71
CA ALA A 15 -9.47 7.47 12.30
C ALA A 15 -10.63 7.77 11.35
N ALA A 16 -10.95 6.87 10.41
CA ALA A 16 -12.11 7.00 9.53
C ALA A 16 -13.44 7.00 10.32
N LEU A 17 -13.56 6.13 11.33
CA LEU A 17 -14.72 6.12 12.22
C LEU A 17 -14.84 7.44 12.99
N VAL A 18 -13.72 7.96 13.51
CA VAL A 18 -13.70 9.26 14.21
C VAL A 18 -14.13 10.41 13.29
N VAL A 19 -13.65 10.46 12.05
CA VAL A 19 -14.10 11.47 11.06
C VAL A 19 -15.60 11.34 10.79
N ARG A 20 -16.09 10.11 10.58
CA ARG A 20 -17.50 9.84 10.30
C ARG A 20 -18.42 10.27 11.46
N HIS A 21 -18.00 10.02 12.70
CA HIS A 21 -18.84 10.25 13.87
C HIS A 21 -18.64 11.62 14.53
N CYS A 22 -17.46 12.22 14.40
CA CYS A 22 -17.08 13.43 15.11
C CYS A 22 -16.74 14.62 14.18
N GLY A 23 -16.82 14.41 12.86
CA GLY A 23 -16.74 15.44 11.83
C GLY A 23 -15.35 15.68 11.24
N GLU A 24 -15.30 16.57 10.26
CA GLU A 24 -14.13 16.85 9.41
C GLU A 24 -12.90 17.38 10.16
N LYS A 25 -13.07 17.89 11.39
CA LYS A 25 -11.94 18.34 12.23
C LYS A 25 -10.91 17.24 12.51
N TYR A 26 -11.29 15.97 12.38
CA TYR A 26 -10.39 14.82 12.54
C TYR A 26 -9.84 14.29 11.22
N PHE A 27 -10.20 14.90 10.08
CA PHE A 27 -9.70 14.48 8.78
C PHE A 27 -8.17 14.50 8.69
N PRO A 28 -7.44 15.47 9.28
CA PRO A 28 -5.97 15.43 9.30
C PRO A 28 -5.39 14.21 10.00
N LEU A 29 -6.09 13.64 10.99
CA LEU A 29 -5.67 12.41 11.65
C LEU A 29 -5.80 11.21 10.69
N PHE A 30 -6.95 11.11 10.01
CA PHE A 30 -7.19 10.08 9.00
C PHE A 30 -6.17 10.15 7.85
N ASP A 31 -5.94 11.35 7.31
CA ASP A 31 -5.02 11.58 6.18
C ASP A 31 -3.59 11.13 6.52
N ARG A 32 -3.12 11.36 7.74
CA ARG A 32 -1.80 10.85 8.18
C ARG A 32 -1.72 9.33 8.15
N PHE A 33 -2.72 8.64 8.67
CA PHE A 33 -2.74 7.18 8.66
C PHE A 33 -2.86 6.63 7.23
N ASP A 34 -3.70 7.23 6.39
CA ASP A 34 -3.86 6.78 5.02
C ASP A 34 -2.56 6.93 4.21
N ARG A 35 -1.89 8.08 4.29
CA ARG A 35 -0.60 8.29 3.62
C ARG A 35 0.46 7.27 4.03
N GLU A 36 0.55 6.96 5.33
CA GLU A 36 1.54 6.00 5.83
C GLU A 36 1.22 4.57 5.36
N VAL A 37 -0.06 4.17 5.38
CA VAL A 37 -0.50 2.87 4.84
C VAL A 37 -0.18 2.76 3.35
N GLN A 38 -0.53 3.78 2.56
CA GLN A 38 -0.25 3.80 1.11
C GLN A 38 1.25 3.73 0.82
N LYS A 39 2.05 4.50 1.56
CA LYS A 39 3.51 4.50 1.42
C LYS A 39 4.09 3.12 1.67
N ARG A 40 3.69 2.45 2.74
CA ARG A 40 4.21 1.11 3.08
C ARG A 40 3.74 0.04 2.11
N ARG A 41 2.47 0.05 1.69
CA ARG A 41 1.97 -0.85 0.65
C ARG A 41 2.76 -0.68 -0.64
N SER A 42 2.94 0.55 -1.11
CA SER A 42 3.72 0.82 -2.33
C SER A 42 5.18 0.37 -2.22
N ALA A 43 5.78 0.45 -1.03
CA ALA A 43 7.13 -0.05 -0.80
C ALA A 43 7.17 -1.58 -0.88
N THR A 44 6.21 -2.27 -0.24
CA THR A 44 6.05 -3.73 -0.33
C THR A 44 5.84 -4.16 -1.77
N ASP A 45 4.90 -3.55 -2.49
CA ASP A 45 4.58 -3.89 -3.88
C ASP A 45 5.82 -3.73 -4.79
N ARG A 46 6.61 -2.67 -4.59
CA ARG A 46 7.85 -2.45 -5.35
C ARG A 46 8.92 -3.50 -5.04
N ILE A 47 9.02 -3.92 -3.79
CA ILE A 47 9.94 -4.99 -3.38
C ILE A 47 9.49 -6.31 -3.99
N GLU A 48 8.21 -6.66 -3.90
CA GLU A 48 7.65 -7.88 -4.50
C GLU A 48 7.77 -7.89 -6.02
N ALA A 49 7.59 -6.74 -6.68
CA ALA A 49 7.80 -6.60 -8.12
C ALA A 49 9.27 -6.78 -8.52
N ALA A 50 10.22 -6.33 -7.68
CA ALA A 50 11.65 -6.53 -7.91
C ALA A 50 12.10 -7.97 -7.61
N LEU A 51 11.45 -8.64 -6.67
CA LEU A 51 11.72 -10.02 -6.29
C LEU A 51 11.01 -11.04 -7.19
N SER A 52 9.91 -10.65 -7.84
CA SER A 52 9.22 -11.52 -8.80
C SER A 52 10.11 -11.72 -10.04
N PRO A 53 10.49 -12.97 -10.36
CA PRO A 53 11.16 -13.24 -11.62
C PRO A 53 10.18 -12.89 -12.74
N ARG A 54 10.47 -11.80 -13.45
CA ARG A 54 9.71 -11.39 -14.64
C ARG A 54 9.70 -12.60 -15.58
N PRO A 55 8.54 -13.18 -15.93
CA PRO A 55 8.54 -14.19 -16.97
C PRO A 55 8.98 -13.47 -18.25
N LEU A 56 10.15 -13.85 -18.76
CA LEU A 56 10.56 -13.58 -20.12
C LEU A 56 9.62 -14.36 -21.04
N THR A 57 8.40 -13.86 -21.22
CA THR A 57 7.51 -14.36 -22.26
C THR A 57 7.53 -13.35 -23.40
N ASP A 58 7.87 -13.87 -24.58
CA ASP A 58 7.85 -13.25 -25.90
C ASP A 58 8.95 -12.27 -26.29
N GLN A 59 10.11 -12.82 -26.71
CA GLN A 59 10.79 -12.45 -27.97
C GLN A 59 11.58 -13.63 -28.58
N ALA A 60 11.02 -14.84 -28.61
CA ALA A 60 11.58 -15.97 -29.39
C ALA A 60 10.63 -16.45 -30.51
N GLU A 61 9.60 -15.66 -30.86
CA GLU A 61 8.98 -15.75 -32.19
C GLU A 61 9.82 -14.93 -33.18
N ARG A 62 10.91 -15.52 -33.69
CA ARG A 62 11.64 -15.17 -34.92
C ARG A 62 13.02 -15.84 -34.87
N HIS A 63 13.13 -17.09 -35.32
CA HIS A 63 14.30 -17.69 -35.99
C HIS A 63 14.25 -19.23 -35.91
N HIS A 64 13.35 -19.85 -36.66
CA HIS A 64 13.71 -20.96 -37.56
C HIS A 64 12.48 -21.31 -38.40
N SER A 65 12.45 -20.71 -39.59
CA SER A 65 11.94 -21.38 -40.78
C SER A 65 12.85 -22.55 -41.13
#